data_AF-A0A7V2T9I7-F1
#
_entry.id   AF-A0A7V2T9I7-F1
#
_cell.length_a   1.000
_cell.length_b   1.000
_cell.length_c   1.000
_cell.angle_alpha   90.00
_cell.angle_beta   90.00
_cell.angle_gamma   90.00
#
_symmetry.space_group_name_H-M   'P 1'
#
loop_
_entity.id
_entity.type
_entity.pdbx_description
1 polymer ?
#
loop_
_entity_poly.entity_id
_entity_poly.type
_entity_poly.pdbx_seq_one_letter_code
_entity_poly.pdbx_strand_id
1 'polypeptide(L)'
;GRGRVEAAGRQPAKRPGESENAVSLAALQTMVEKQIYRCWIVPVGAKGVGKMQVVVRFSVDPDGSVRSPRVVDGERFARDPVFRIVAESAVRAVRQCSPLRLPREAYAQWRDIEMNFDLERALNG
;
A
#
# COMPACT_ATOMS: atom_id res chain seq x y z
N GLY A 1 39.64 -40.33 32.90
CA GLY A 1 40.32 -39.05 32.68
C GLY A 1 39.56 -38.24 31.64
N ARG A 2 39.35 -36.93 31.91
CA ARG A 2 38.89 -35.85 31.02
C ARG A 2 37.48 -36.05 30.41
N GLY A 3 36.43 -35.28 30.73
CA GLY A 3 36.37 -33.90 31.18
C GLY A 3 36.65 -32.92 30.03
N ARG A 4 35.60 -32.48 29.30
CA ARG A 4 35.49 -31.12 28.74
C ARG A 4 34.02 -30.79 28.44
N VAL A 5 33.60 -29.70 29.07
CA VAL A 5 32.40 -28.85 28.93
C VAL A 5 32.27 -28.26 27.50
N GLU A 6 31.07 -27.94 27.02
CA GLU A 6 30.53 -26.59 26.76
C GLU A 6 29.57 -26.71 25.56
N ALA A 7 28.59 -25.86 25.28
CA ALA A 7 27.88 -24.83 26.01
C ALA A 7 26.65 -24.50 25.13
N ALA A 8 25.62 -23.99 25.78
CA ALA A 8 24.43 -23.37 25.24
C ALA A 8 24.60 -22.63 23.89
N GLY A 9 23.88 -23.11 22.88
CA GLY A 9 23.43 -22.32 21.74
C GLY A 9 22.01 -21.83 21.98
N ARG A 10 21.84 -20.86 22.89
CA ARG A 10 20.59 -20.11 23.04
C ARG A 10 20.40 -19.27 21.78
N GLN A 11 19.43 -19.63 20.95
CA GLN A 11 18.83 -18.69 20.01
C GLN A 11 17.49 -18.19 20.61
N PRO A 12 17.23 -16.88 20.51
CA PRO A 12 16.29 -16.20 21.38
C PRO A 12 14.85 -16.56 21.08
N ALA A 13 14.09 -16.82 22.14
CA ALA A 13 12.65 -16.88 22.13
C ALA A 13 12.09 -15.61 21.47
N LYS A 14 11.28 -15.78 20.41
CA LYS A 14 10.35 -14.76 19.96
C LYS A 14 9.55 -14.33 21.19
N ARG A 15 9.71 -13.07 21.61
CA ARG A 15 8.98 -12.53 22.76
C ARG A 15 7.48 -12.62 22.44
N PRO A 16 6.68 -13.41 23.19
CA PRO A 16 5.24 -13.32 23.11
C PRO A 16 4.84 -12.02 23.81
N GLY A 17 4.17 -11.10 23.12
CA GLY A 17 3.68 -9.87 23.74
C GLY A 17 3.74 -8.59 22.91
N GLU A 18 3.74 -8.66 21.57
CA GLU A 18 3.42 -7.48 20.77
C GLU A 18 1.91 -7.48 20.51
N SER A 19 1.17 -6.87 21.45
CA SER A 19 -0.25 -6.53 21.44
C SER A 19 -1.15 -7.37 20.52
N GLU A 20 -1.87 -8.33 21.09
CA GLU A 20 -2.89 -9.14 20.42
C GLU A 20 -4.07 -8.33 19.82
N ASN A 21 -4.05 -6.99 19.88
CA ASN A 21 -5.08 -6.10 19.35
C ASN A 21 -4.56 -4.86 18.58
N ALA A 22 -3.24 -4.72 18.34
CA ALA A 22 -2.74 -3.61 17.54
C ALA A 22 -2.74 -3.96 16.04
N VAL A 23 -3.51 -3.22 15.24
CA VAL A 23 -3.45 -3.35 13.79
C VAL A 23 -2.09 -2.86 13.30
N SER A 24 -1.31 -3.76 12.68
CA SER A 24 0.01 -3.41 12.16
C SER A 24 -0.09 -2.48 10.95
N LEU A 25 0.93 -1.64 10.74
CA LEU A 25 0.97 -0.74 9.58
C LEU A 25 0.86 -1.50 8.25
N ALA A 26 1.52 -2.66 8.15
CA ALA A 26 1.47 -3.52 6.97
C ALA A 26 0.05 -4.07 6.72
N ALA A 27 -0.69 -4.41 7.79
CA ALA A 27 -2.08 -4.83 7.67
C ALA A 27 -2.97 -3.69 7.16
N LEU A 28 -2.81 -2.47 7.68
CA LEU A 28 -3.54 -1.28 7.21
C LEU A 28 -3.26 -1.00 5.73
N GLN A 29 -2.00 -1.01 5.31
CA GLN A 29 -1.61 -0.83 3.91
C GLN A 29 -2.29 -1.88 3.03
N THR A 30 -2.25 -3.15 3.44
CA THR A 30 -2.93 -4.24 2.72
C THR A 30 -4.44 -4.03 2.63
N MET A 31 -5.10 -3.53 3.68
CA MET A 31 -6.53 -3.22 3.68
C MET A 31 -6.88 -2.09 2.70
N VAL A 32 -6.06 -1.06 2.64
CA VAL A 32 -6.23 0.07 1.70
C VAL A 32 -6.04 -0.42 0.27
N GLU A 33 -4.93 -1.09 -0.01
CA GLU A 33 -4.61 -1.62 -1.33
C GLU A 33 -5.72 -2.53 -1.84
N LYS A 34 -6.13 -3.52 -1.03
CA LYS A 34 -7.20 -4.46 -1.41
C LYS A 34 -8.50 -3.75 -1.76
N GLN A 35 -8.82 -2.64 -1.09
CA GLN A 35 -10.00 -1.86 -1.41
C GLN A 35 -9.83 -1.17 -2.75
N ILE A 36 -8.76 -0.38 -2.89
CA ILE A 36 -8.55 0.50 -4.05
C ILE A 36 -8.28 -0.29 -5.35
N TYR A 37 -7.55 -1.41 -5.29
CA TYR A 37 -7.30 -2.25 -6.47
C TYR A 37 -8.59 -2.77 -7.11
N ARG A 38 -9.67 -3.00 -6.33
CA ARG A 38 -10.96 -3.41 -6.89
C ARG A 38 -11.65 -2.33 -7.72
N CYS A 39 -11.34 -1.06 -7.46
CA CYS A 39 -11.83 0.06 -8.27
C CYS A 39 -10.92 0.40 -9.45
N TRP A 40 -9.72 -0.18 -9.53
CA TRP A 40 -8.76 0.22 -10.53
C TRP A 40 -9.01 -0.47 -11.87
N ILE A 41 -9.39 0.33 -12.86
CA ILE A 41 -9.53 -0.12 -14.25
C ILE A 41 -8.24 0.19 -14.98
N VAL A 42 -7.43 -0.85 -15.23
CA VAL A 42 -6.17 -0.71 -15.96
C VAL A 42 -6.43 -0.24 -17.40
N PRO A 43 -5.89 0.91 -17.84
CA PRO A 43 -6.09 1.42 -19.19
C PRO A 43 -5.59 0.42 -20.25
N VAL A 44 -6.31 0.27 -21.36
CA VAL A 44 -5.93 -0.65 -22.45
C VAL A 44 -4.55 -0.32 -23.01
N GLY A 45 -4.24 0.97 -23.19
CA GLY A 45 -2.93 1.43 -23.66
C GLY A 45 -1.77 1.22 -22.68
N ALA A 46 -2.06 0.79 -21.44
CA ALA A 46 -1.06 0.43 -20.45
C ALA A 46 -0.79 -1.10 -20.40
N LYS A 47 -1.62 -1.91 -21.07
CA LYS A 47 -1.40 -3.36 -21.15
C LYS A 47 -0.14 -3.63 -21.97
N GLY A 48 0.78 -4.44 -21.42
CA GLY A 48 2.05 -4.76 -22.08
C GLY A 48 3.14 -3.70 -21.90
N VAL A 49 2.83 -2.56 -21.28
CA VAL A 49 3.85 -1.75 -20.62
C VAL A 49 4.36 -2.60 -19.45
N GLY A 50 5.66 -2.86 -19.40
CA GLY A 50 6.27 -3.76 -18.41
C GLY A 50 6.15 -3.21 -16.97
N LYS A 51 7.24 -3.24 -16.21
CA LYS A 51 7.25 -2.74 -14.83
C LYS A 51 6.92 -1.24 -14.79
N MET A 52 5.65 -0.92 -14.49
CA MET A 52 5.16 0.43 -14.28
C MET A 52 4.59 0.55 -12.87
N GLN A 53 5.07 1.55 -12.14
CA GLN A 53 4.64 1.86 -10.80
C GLN A 53 4.28 3.34 -10.72
N VAL A 54 3.10 3.64 -10.15
CA VAL A 54 2.64 5.01 -9.89
C VAL A 54 2.37 5.16 -8.40
N VAL A 55 3.03 6.13 -7.77
CA VAL A 55 2.73 6.48 -6.37
C VAL A 55 1.70 7.61 -6.32
N VAL A 56 0.60 7.35 -5.63
CA VAL A 56 -0.47 8.33 -5.37
C VAL A 56 -0.52 8.63 -3.87
N ARG A 57 -0.43 9.91 -3.52
CA ARG A 57 -0.60 10.39 -2.14
C ARG A 57 -1.99 10.98 -1.96
N PHE A 58 -2.66 10.64 -0.86
CA PHE A 58 -3.98 11.15 -0.50
C PHE A 58 -4.17 11.15 1.02
N SER A 59 -5.13 11.94 1.50
CA SER A 59 -5.55 11.91 2.91
C SER A 59 -6.94 11.29 3.03
N VAL A 60 -7.26 10.78 4.22
CA VAL A 60 -8.53 10.13 4.51
C VAL A 60 -9.13 10.75 5.76
N ASP A 61 -10.38 11.18 5.66
CA ASP A 61 -11.17 11.69 6.78
C ASP A 61 -11.53 10.52 7.75
N PRO A 62 -11.85 10.77 9.03
CA PRO A 62 -12.15 9.70 9.98
C PRO A 62 -13.36 8.82 9.60
N ASP A 63 -14.23 9.30 8.71
CA ASP A 63 -15.36 8.56 8.16
C ASP A 63 -14.98 7.64 6.98
N GLY A 64 -13.70 7.66 6.57
CA GLY A 64 -13.18 6.90 5.43
C GLY A 64 -13.19 7.69 4.12
N SER A 65 -13.72 8.92 4.09
CA SER A 65 -13.80 9.73 2.87
C SER A 65 -12.41 10.14 2.39
N VAL A 66 -12.10 9.88 1.12
CA VAL A 66 -10.79 10.21 0.55
C VAL A 66 -10.73 11.66 0.08
N ARG A 67 -9.61 12.34 0.38
CA ARG A 67 -9.34 13.73 0.04
C ARG A 67 -8.04 13.89 -0.73
N SER A 68 -8.07 14.83 -1.68
CA SER A 68 -6.88 15.35 -2.39
C SER A 68 -5.90 14.30 -2.97
N PRO A 69 -6.37 13.24 -3.67
CA PRO A 69 -5.47 12.29 -4.29
C PRO A 69 -4.69 12.94 -5.43
N ARG A 70 -3.37 12.78 -5.39
CA ARG A 70 -2.42 13.36 -6.33
C ARG A 70 -1.23 12.44 -6.57
N VAL A 71 -0.69 12.51 -7.78
CA VAL A 71 0.51 11.76 -8.18
C VAL A 71 1.74 12.40 -7.50
N VAL A 72 2.64 11.57 -6.97
CA VAL A 72 3.87 12.05 -6.32
C VAL A 72 4.91 12.51 -7.35
N ASP A 73 5.11 11.73 -8.41
CA ASP A 73 6.06 12.05 -9.49
C ASP A 73 5.43 12.99 -10.53
N GLY A 74 5.37 14.28 -10.18
CA GLY A 74 4.79 15.32 -11.03
C GLY A 74 5.61 15.60 -12.30
N GLU A 75 6.94 15.42 -12.27
CA GLU A 75 7.77 15.64 -13.45
C GLU A 75 7.51 14.57 -14.50
N ARG A 76 7.53 13.28 -14.11
CA ARG A 76 7.21 12.20 -15.04
C ARG A 76 5.77 12.28 -15.53
N PHE A 77 4.84 12.66 -14.66
CA PHE A 77 3.45 12.93 -15.05
C PHE A 77 3.34 13.96 -16.18
N ALA A 78 4.20 14.99 -16.19
CA ALA A 78 4.20 16.01 -17.23
C ALA A 78 4.85 15.54 -18.54
N ARG A 79 5.89 14.69 -18.47
CA ARG A 79 6.74 14.34 -19.61
C ARG A 79 6.38 13.01 -20.29
N ASP A 80 5.83 12.05 -19.57
CA ASP A 80 5.57 10.68 -20.03
C ASP A 80 4.05 10.47 -20.23
N PRO A 81 3.55 10.47 -21.48
CA PRO A 81 2.12 10.32 -21.76
C PRO A 81 1.53 8.99 -21.28
N VAL A 82 2.32 7.91 -21.31
CA VAL A 82 1.86 6.58 -20.88
C VAL A 82 1.74 6.56 -19.36
N PHE A 83 2.75 7.04 -18.66
CA PHE A 83 2.71 7.19 -17.20
C PHE A 83 1.53 8.07 -16.77
N ARG A 84 1.29 9.19 -17.47
CA ARG A 84 0.16 10.08 -17.19
C ARG A 84 -1.19 9.35 -17.26
N ILE A 85 -1.42 8.55 -18.32
CA ILE A 85 -2.66 7.79 -18.49
C ILE A 85 -2.86 6.78 -17.33
N VAL A 86 -1.79 6.07 -16.95
CA VAL A 86 -1.83 5.11 -15.84
C VAL A 86 -2.11 5.85 -14.52
N ALA A 87 -1.43 6.97 -14.31
CA ALA A 87 -1.52 7.74 -13.09
C ALA A 87 -2.88 8.42 -12.90
N GLU A 88 -3.48 8.94 -13.97
CA GLU A 88 -4.85 9.44 -13.97
C GLU A 88 -5.85 8.33 -13.63
N SER A 89 -5.65 7.12 -14.15
CA SER A 89 -6.48 5.96 -13.79
C SER A 89 -6.33 5.58 -12.32
N ALA A 90 -5.09 5.57 -11.79
CA ALA A 90 -4.82 5.30 -10.38
C ALA A 90 -5.52 6.33 -9.47
N VAL A 91 -5.39 7.64 -9.76
CA VAL A 91 -6.09 8.70 -9.02
C VAL A 91 -7.61 8.51 -9.06
N ARG A 92 -8.17 8.08 -10.20
CA ARG A 92 -9.60 7.77 -10.33
C ARG A 92 -10.01 6.61 -9.44
N ALA A 93 -9.23 5.54 -9.38
CA ALA A 93 -9.49 4.38 -8.53
C ALA A 93 -9.55 4.77 -7.05
N VAL A 94 -8.60 5.59 -6.59
CA VAL A 94 -8.58 6.14 -5.23
C VAL A 94 -9.89 6.88 -4.91
N ARG A 95 -10.37 7.74 -5.83
CA ARG A 95 -11.62 8.49 -5.64
C ARG A 95 -12.85 7.58 -5.63
N GLN A 96 -12.91 6.61 -6.52
CA GLN A 96 -14.06 5.71 -6.70
C GLN A 96 -14.27 4.77 -5.52
N CYS A 97 -13.18 4.37 -4.86
CA CYS A 97 -13.23 3.50 -3.68
C CYS A 97 -13.47 4.24 -2.36
N SER A 98 -13.74 5.54 -2.41
CA SER A 98 -14.19 6.30 -1.25
C SER A 98 -15.66 5.98 -0.92
N PRO A 99 -16.03 5.80 0.37
CA PRO A 99 -15.17 5.81 1.54
C PRO A 99 -14.45 4.47 1.79
N LEU A 100 -13.23 4.54 2.33
CA LEU A 100 -12.44 3.38 2.74
C LEU A 100 -12.90 2.85 4.11
N ARG A 101 -12.93 1.51 4.25
CA ARG A 101 -13.22 0.84 5.53
C ARG A 101 -11.92 0.55 6.26
N LEU A 102 -11.61 1.36 7.26
CA LEU A 102 -10.40 1.27 8.06
C LEU A 102 -10.74 1.32 9.56
N PRO A 103 -9.96 0.65 10.43
CA PRO A 103 -10.17 0.65 11.87
C PRO A 103 -9.94 2.06 12.45
N ARG A 104 -10.96 2.62 13.10
CA ARG A 104 -10.94 4.00 13.63
C ARG A 104 -9.90 4.17 14.73
N GLU A 105 -9.65 3.12 15.51
CA GLU A 105 -8.65 3.05 16.56
C GLU A 105 -7.22 3.31 16.03
N ALA A 106 -6.98 3.03 14.75
CA ALA A 106 -5.68 3.21 14.11
C ALA A 106 -5.59 4.49 13.25
N TYR A 107 -6.52 5.43 13.38
CA TYR A 107 -6.62 6.60 12.48
C TYR A 107 -5.32 7.37 12.29
N ALA A 108 -4.55 7.54 13.36
CA ALA A 108 -3.26 8.21 13.30
C ALA A 108 -2.25 7.57 12.33
N GLN A 109 -2.41 6.28 12.04
CA GLN A 109 -1.52 5.50 11.16
C GLN A 109 -1.93 5.54 9.68
N TRP A 110 -3.19 5.88 9.36
CA TRP A 110 -3.72 5.80 7.99
C TRP A 110 -4.40 7.07 7.48
N ARG A 111 -4.45 8.16 8.26
CA ARG A 111 -5.00 9.45 7.80
C ARG A 111 -4.30 10.04 6.58
N ASP A 112 -3.02 9.69 6.37
CA ASP A 112 -2.19 10.12 5.25
C ASP A 112 -1.58 8.87 4.61
N ILE A 113 -1.85 8.65 3.32
CA ILE A 113 -1.48 7.42 2.63
C ILE A 113 -0.71 7.75 1.35
N GLU A 114 0.37 6.99 1.14
CA GLU A 114 1.00 6.82 -0.16
C GLU A 114 0.80 5.39 -0.61
N MET A 115 0.10 5.23 -1.73
CA MET A 115 -0.17 3.92 -2.31
C MET A 115 0.61 3.78 -3.61
N ASN A 116 1.31 2.65 -3.75
CA ASN A 116 1.95 2.25 -4.99
C ASN A 116 1.00 1.41 -5.85
N PHE A 117 0.71 1.90 -7.05
CA PHE A 117 -0.05 1.20 -8.08
C PHE A 117 0.91 0.50 -9.02
N ASP A 118 0.97 -0.82 -8.91
CA ASP A 118 1.81 -1.68 -9.75
C ASP A 118 0.94 -2.35 -10.82
N LEU A 119 1.25 -2.08 -12.10
CA LEU A 119 0.53 -2.67 -13.22
C LEU A 119 0.65 -4.19 -13.26
N GLU A 120 1.82 -4.76 -12.95
CA GLU A 120 2.01 -6.21 -12.98
C GLU A 120 1.13 -6.89 -11.91
N ARG A 121 1.01 -6.27 -10.73
CA ARG A 121 0.12 -6.77 -9.68
C ARG A 121 -1.36 -6.74 -10.09
N ALA A 122 -1.80 -5.70 -10.78
CA ALA A 122 -3.19 -5.57 -11.20
C ALA A 122 -3.56 -6.43 -12.42
N LEU A 123 -2.58 -6.84 -13.23
CA LEU A 123 -2.82 -7.69 -14.40
C LEU A 123 -2.71 -9.19 -14.08
N ASN A 124 -2.01 -9.56 -13.01
CA ASN A 124 -1.79 -10.96 -12.60
C ASN A 124 -2.64 -11.41 -11.40
N GLY A 125 -3.49 -10.53 -10.86
CA GLY A 125 -4.37 -10.80 -9.71
C GLY A 125 -5.83 -10.87 -10.12
#